data_AF-A0A948Q788-F1
#
_entry.id   AF-A0A948Q788-F1
#
_cell.length_a   1.000
_cell.length_b   1.000
_cell.length_c   1.000
_cell.angle_alpha   90.00
_cell.angle_beta   90.00
_cell.angle_gamma   90.00
#
_symmetry.space_group_name_H-M   'P 1'
#
loop_
_entity.id
_entity.type
_entity.pdbx_description
1 polymer ?
#
loop_
_entity_poly.entity_id
_entity_poly.type
_entity_poly.pdbx_seq_one_letter_code
_entity_poly.pdbx_strand_id
1 'polypeptide(L)'
;MANFTSVLPDKNAASIIAVDLGYSASRATCGVASQASGISEQLQFGKAVDLVVELVNREPAKPVVVLEGVLSTRHGASGNPIIRGEFERGRGWYWGPGAVSFLAALRFLGQLEEKLGAHFCIPLAEAFLSNKPHATRHSDDASEIARSFWDITPESFNDGCEPILKSIKGVPALRVFGVPS
;
A
#
# COMPACT_ATOMS: atom_id res chain seq x y z
N MET A 1 -15.17 14.20 4.68
CA MET A 1 -15.47 12.76 4.62
C MET A 1 -14.15 12.01 4.52
N ALA A 2 -14.09 10.76 4.98
CA ALA A 2 -12.90 9.91 4.81
C ALA A 2 -12.80 9.47 3.34
N ASN A 3 -11.65 9.69 2.70
CA ASN A 3 -11.41 9.35 1.29
C ASN A 3 -11.00 7.88 1.11
N PHE A 4 -10.61 7.23 2.20
CA PHE A 4 -10.14 5.86 2.22
C PHE A 4 -10.83 5.04 3.32
N THR A 5 -10.91 3.73 3.11
CA THR A 5 -11.48 2.78 4.07
C THR A 5 -10.63 1.52 4.15
N SER A 6 -10.45 0.98 5.36
CA SER A 6 -9.82 -0.34 5.54
C SER A 6 -10.79 -1.50 5.28
N VAL A 7 -12.07 -1.21 5.07
CA VAL A 7 -13.08 -2.21 4.74
C VAL A 7 -12.90 -2.65 3.29
N LEU A 8 -12.47 -3.90 3.12
CA LEU A 8 -12.30 -4.52 1.82
C LEU A 8 -13.62 -5.15 1.34
N PRO A 9 -13.96 -5.06 0.05
CA PRO A 9 -15.11 -5.76 -0.54
C PRO A 9 -14.86 -7.27 -0.63
N ASP A 10 -15.89 -8.02 -1.06
CA ASP A 10 -15.72 -9.43 -1.44
C ASP A 10 -14.70 -9.55 -2.58
N LYS A 11 -13.89 -10.62 -2.55
CA LYS A 11 -12.83 -10.85 -3.54
C LYS A 11 -13.32 -10.92 -5.00
N ASN A 12 -14.59 -11.27 -5.21
CA ASN A 12 -15.18 -11.34 -6.55
C ASN A 12 -15.84 -10.01 -6.97
N ALA A 13 -15.90 -9.02 -6.08
CA ALA A 13 -16.59 -7.75 -6.30
C ALA A 13 -15.65 -6.57 -6.65
N ALA A 14 -14.34 -6.72 -6.45
CA ALA A 14 -13.38 -5.69 -6.80
C ALA A 14 -12.05 -6.27 -7.28
N SER A 15 -11.48 -5.60 -8.28
CA SER A 15 -10.12 -5.82 -8.76
C SER A 15 -9.10 -5.20 -7.79
N ILE A 16 -7.83 -5.58 -7.98
CA ILE A 16 -6.69 -4.98 -7.29
C ILE A 16 -5.93 -4.02 -8.22
N ILE A 17 -5.62 -2.84 -7.69
CA ILE A 17 -4.53 -1.99 -8.18
C ILE A 17 -3.43 -2.03 -7.12
N ALA A 18 -2.30 -2.64 -7.45
CA ALA A 18 -1.15 -2.73 -6.57
C ALA A 18 -0.10 -1.68 -6.93
N VAL A 19 0.54 -1.11 -5.92
CA VAL A 19 1.61 -0.13 -6.08
C VAL A 19 2.79 -0.55 -5.22
N ASP A 20 3.94 -0.84 -5.84
CA ASP A 20 5.21 -0.93 -5.12
C ASP A 20 5.82 0.47 -5.00
N LEU A 21 5.93 1.02 -3.79
CA LEU A 21 6.34 2.41 -3.59
C LEU A 21 7.84 2.57 -3.36
N GLY A 22 8.54 3.04 -4.39
CA GLY A 22 9.84 3.69 -4.23
C GLY A 22 9.76 5.21 -4.06
N TYR A 23 10.82 5.80 -3.48
CA TYR A 23 10.92 7.25 -3.28
C TYR A 23 12.29 7.78 -3.73
N SER A 24 12.47 7.82 -5.06
CA SER A 24 13.68 8.33 -5.71
C SER A 24 13.47 9.74 -6.27
N ALA A 25 14.50 10.59 -6.16
CA ALA A 25 14.50 11.93 -6.73
C ALA A 25 14.50 11.96 -8.28
N SER A 26 14.95 10.88 -8.94
CA SER A 26 15.11 10.87 -10.41
C SER A 26 14.76 9.55 -11.10
N ARG A 27 14.76 8.43 -10.38
CA ARG A 27 14.56 7.10 -10.96
C ARG A 27 13.10 6.67 -10.92
N ALA A 28 12.69 5.92 -11.93
CA ALA A 28 11.44 5.17 -11.90
C ALA A 28 11.57 4.03 -10.88
N THR A 29 11.01 4.23 -9.69
CA THR A 29 11.12 3.30 -8.56
C THR A 29 9.74 2.92 -8.02
N CYS A 30 8.66 3.28 -8.70
CA CYS A 30 7.32 2.87 -8.33
C CYS A 30 6.82 1.83 -9.32
N GLY A 31 6.42 0.66 -8.85
CA GLY A 31 5.70 -0.32 -9.65
C GLY A 31 4.21 -0.07 -9.57
N VAL A 32 3.47 -0.17 -10.67
CA VAL A 32 2.01 -0.13 -10.66
C VAL A 32 1.49 -1.30 -11.48
N ALA A 33 0.59 -2.09 -10.89
CA ALA A 33 -0.08 -3.17 -11.58
C ALA A 33 -1.60 -3.13 -11.36
N SER A 34 -2.38 -3.49 -12.38
CA SER A 34 -3.84 -3.58 -12.30
C SER A 34 -4.32 -4.95 -12.75
N GLN A 35 -5.07 -5.62 -11.88
CA GLN A 35 -5.66 -6.93 -12.18
C GLN A 35 -6.69 -6.84 -13.32
N ALA A 36 -7.47 -5.76 -13.38
CA ALA A 36 -8.53 -5.60 -14.38
C ALA A 36 -8.00 -5.32 -15.79
N SER A 37 -6.97 -4.47 -15.91
CA SER A 37 -6.42 -4.05 -17.20
C SER A 37 -5.20 -4.87 -17.65
N GLY A 38 -4.59 -5.64 -16.75
CA GLY A 38 -3.33 -6.35 -17.01
C GLY A 38 -2.10 -5.45 -17.10
N ILE A 39 -2.24 -4.15 -16.81
CA ILE A 39 -1.13 -3.20 -16.80
C ILE A 39 -0.10 -3.60 -15.73
N SER A 40 1.18 -3.48 -16.07
CA SER A 40 2.32 -3.60 -15.15
C SER A 40 3.44 -2.68 -15.63
N GLU A 41 3.68 -1.60 -14.88
CA GLU A 41 4.56 -0.51 -15.29
C GLU A 41 5.53 -0.12 -14.17
N GLN A 42 6.70 0.37 -14.56
CA GLN A 42 7.67 0.95 -13.63
C GLN A 42 7.82 2.45 -13.91
N LEU A 43 7.42 3.28 -12.95
CA LEU A 43 7.17 4.71 -13.12
C LEU A 43 7.94 5.54 -12.09
N GLN A 44 8.11 6.82 -12.42
CA GLN A 44 8.46 7.83 -11.42
C GLN A 44 7.24 8.10 -10.52
N PHE A 45 7.49 8.54 -9.29
CA PHE A 45 6.48 8.72 -8.25
C PHE A 45 5.21 9.45 -8.72
N GLY A 46 5.36 10.65 -9.28
CA GLY A 46 4.20 11.43 -9.76
C GLY A 46 3.42 10.74 -10.89
N LYS A 47 4.11 9.99 -11.75
CA LYS A 47 3.48 9.21 -12.83
C LYS A 47 2.74 7.99 -12.32
N ALA A 48 3.24 7.35 -11.26
CA ALA A 48 2.50 6.29 -10.58
C ALA A 48 1.19 6.82 -9.97
N VAL A 49 1.21 8.01 -9.34
CA VAL A 49 -0.02 8.65 -8.85
C VAL A 49 -1.00 8.90 -9.99
N ASP A 50 -0.54 9.51 -11.09
CA ASP A 50 -1.38 9.80 -12.26
C ASP A 50 -2.03 8.53 -12.82
N LEU A 51 -1.26 7.44 -12.97
CA LEU A 51 -1.77 6.17 -13.48
C LEU A 51 -2.79 5.54 -12.52
N VAL A 52 -2.56 5.57 -11.21
CA VAL A 52 -3.53 5.03 -10.24
C VAL A 52 -4.83 5.82 -10.26
N VAL A 53 -4.77 7.16 -10.39
CA VAL A 53 -5.97 7.99 -10.57
C VAL A 53 -6.73 7.60 -11.85
N GLU A 54 -6.03 7.41 -12.96
CA GLU A 54 -6.62 6.97 -14.22
C GLU A 54 -7.31 5.61 -14.08
N LEU A 55 -6.64 4.62 -13.47
CA LEU A 55 -7.16 3.29 -13.26
C LEU A 55 -8.40 3.29 -12.35
N VAL A 56 -8.33 3.98 -11.21
CA VAL A 56 -9.48 4.12 -10.29
C VAL A 56 -10.70 4.72 -10.98
N ASN A 57 -10.51 5.72 -11.84
CA ASN A 57 -11.62 6.37 -12.55
C ASN A 57 -12.19 5.54 -13.70
N ARG A 58 -11.41 4.60 -14.25
CA ARG A 58 -11.86 3.73 -15.34
C ARG A 58 -12.75 2.59 -14.87
N GLU A 59 -12.59 2.15 -13.63
CA GLU A 59 -13.24 0.96 -13.12
C GLU A 59 -14.59 1.32 -12.45
N PRO A 60 -15.75 0.87 -12.98
CA PRO A 60 -17.06 1.17 -12.39
C PRO A 60 -17.22 0.58 -10.99
N ALA A 61 -16.64 -0.60 -10.78
CA ALA A 61 -16.45 -1.16 -9.44
C ALA A 61 -15.22 -0.51 -8.82
N LYS A 62 -15.36 0.06 -7.62
CA LYS A 62 -14.25 0.74 -6.94
C LYS A 62 -13.15 -0.28 -6.62
N PRO A 63 -11.97 -0.19 -7.26
CA PRO A 63 -10.90 -1.16 -7.05
C PRO A 63 -10.33 -1.01 -5.63
N VAL A 64 -9.74 -2.08 -5.12
CA VAL A 64 -8.90 -2.00 -3.92
C VAL A 64 -7.53 -1.50 -4.34
N VAL A 65 -7.06 -0.42 -3.71
CA VAL A 65 -5.69 0.07 -3.89
C VAL A 65 -4.81 -0.51 -2.79
N VAL A 66 -3.81 -1.30 -3.20
CA VAL A 66 -2.87 -1.96 -2.29
C VAL A 66 -1.51 -1.27 -2.43
N LEU A 67 -0.99 -0.70 -1.35
CA LEU A 67 0.34 -0.09 -1.36
C LEU A 67 1.34 -1.02 -0.68
N GLU A 68 2.43 -1.36 -1.37
CA GLU A 68 3.66 -1.81 -0.73
C GLU A 68 4.25 -0.61 0.00
N GLY A 69 3.99 -0.54 1.30
CA GLY A 69 4.45 0.55 2.14
C GLY A 69 3.58 0.81 3.36
N VAL A 70 4.14 1.54 4.31
CA VAL A 70 3.56 1.73 5.65
C VAL A 70 2.25 2.52 5.58
N LEU A 71 1.10 1.89 5.91
CA LEU A 71 -0.23 2.53 5.99
C LEU A 71 -0.76 2.65 7.42
N SER A 72 -0.02 2.16 8.39
CA SER A 72 -0.35 2.27 9.81
C SER A 72 0.90 2.49 10.64
N THR A 73 0.74 3.09 11.82
CA THR A 73 1.81 3.28 12.80
C THR A 73 1.37 2.77 14.17
N ARG A 74 2.32 2.58 15.08
CA ARG A 74 2.04 2.23 16.46
C ARG A 74 3.03 2.92 17.38
N HIS A 75 2.51 3.44 18.49
CA HIS A 75 3.30 4.17 19.48
C HIS A 75 3.09 3.57 20.87
N GLY A 76 4.15 3.53 21.68
CA GLY A 76 4.08 3.07 23.05
C GLY A 76 3.51 4.12 24.01
N ALA A 77 3.37 3.75 25.27
CA ALA A 77 2.87 4.65 26.32
C ALA A 77 3.71 5.95 26.48
N SER A 78 4.98 5.91 26.08
CA SER A 78 5.87 7.08 26.07
C SER A 78 5.73 7.96 24.82
N GLY A 79 4.85 7.60 23.87
CA GLY A 79 4.71 8.27 22.57
C GLY A 79 5.78 7.89 21.55
N ASN A 80 6.76 7.05 21.91
CA ASN A 80 7.81 6.60 20.99
C ASN A 80 7.29 5.53 20.03
N PRO A 81 7.81 5.46 18.79
CA PRO A 81 7.41 4.45 17.82
C PRO A 81 7.81 3.05 18.28
N ILE A 82 6.93 2.08 18.05
CA ILE A 82 7.13 0.67 18.36
C ILE A 82 6.64 -0.21 17.21
N ILE A 83 7.06 -1.48 17.19
CA ILE A 83 6.65 -2.42 16.14
C ILE A 83 5.15 -2.70 16.16
N ARG A 84 4.58 -2.84 14.96
CA ARG A 84 3.16 -3.08 14.68
C ARG A 84 2.78 -4.55 14.82
N GLY A 85 3.71 -5.45 14.56
CA GLY A 85 3.55 -6.90 14.68
C GLY A 85 4.85 -7.63 14.41
N GLU A 86 4.82 -8.97 14.51
CA GLU A 86 6.01 -9.83 14.30
C GLU A 86 6.58 -9.73 12.88
N PHE A 87 5.75 -9.38 11.90
CA PHE A 87 6.15 -9.17 10.51
C PHE A 87 7.22 -8.08 10.33
N GLU A 88 7.41 -7.17 11.30
CA GLU A 88 8.39 -6.09 11.23
C GLU A 88 9.76 -6.43 11.85
N ARG A 89 10.03 -7.68 12.26
CA ARG A 89 11.32 -8.03 12.91
C ARG A 89 12.52 -7.56 12.08
N GLY A 90 13.30 -6.63 12.65
CA GLY A 90 14.49 -6.04 12.03
C GLY A 90 14.22 -4.97 10.96
N ARG A 91 12.94 -4.66 10.66
CA ARG A 91 12.49 -3.71 9.64
C ARG A 91 11.28 -2.90 10.11
N GLY A 92 11.38 -2.32 11.31
CA GLY A 92 10.33 -1.49 11.88
C GLY A 92 9.97 -0.31 10.98
N TRP A 93 8.69 0.07 10.94
CA TRP A 93 8.19 1.21 10.16
C TRP A 93 8.92 2.54 10.44
N TYR A 94 9.52 2.68 11.61
CA TYR A 94 10.25 3.88 12.03
C TYR A 94 11.76 3.83 11.69
N TRP A 95 12.25 2.73 11.12
CA TRP A 95 13.69 2.52 10.92
C TRP A 95 14.07 2.70 9.45
N GLY A 96 14.94 3.69 9.18
CA GLY A 96 15.59 3.93 7.87
C GLY A 96 14.66 3.73 6.67
N PRO A 97 14.75 2.58 5.95
CA PRO A 97 13.85 2.26 4.84
C PRO A 97 12.35 2.32 5.18
N GLY A 98 11.95 1.86 6.37
CA GLY A 98 10.56 1.92 6.82
C GLY A 98 10.06 3.36 6.94
N ALA A 99 10.89 4.26 7.49
CA ALA A 99 10.54 5.67 7.62
C ALA A 99 10.43 6.36 6.25
N VAL A 100 11.28 5.98 5.29
CA VAL A 100 11.20 6.47 3.90
C VAL A 100 9.91 5.97 3.24
N SER A 101 9.56 4.68 3.40
CA SER A 101 8.31 4.11 2.89
C SER A 101 7.09 4.80 3.49
N PHE A 102 7.09 5.07 4.79
CA PHE A 102 6.05 5.85 5.46
C PHE A 102 5.89 7.26 4.87
N LEU A 103 6.99 7.99 4.65
CA LEU A 103 6.93 9.32 4.01
C LEU A 103 6.43 9.24 2.56
N ALA A 104 6.84 8.22 1.82
CA ALA A 104 6.38 7.98 0.45
C ALA A 104 4.87 7.71 0.41
N ALA A 105 4.36 6.85 1.30
CA ALA A 105 2.94 6.55 1.42
C ALA A 105 2.10 7.78 1.79
N LEU A 106 2.56 8.57 2.78
CA LEU A 106 1.92 9.85 3.13
C LEU A 106 1.81 10.79 1.92
N ARG A 107 2.91 10.96 1.18
CA ARG A 107 2.93 11.84 0.01
C ARG A 107 2.03 11.29 -1.10
N PHE A 108 2.05 9.97 -1.33
CA PHE A 108 1.30 9.32 -2.40
C PHE A 108 -0.20 9.45 -2.15
N LEU A 109 -0.65 9.09 -0.95
CA LEU A 109 -2.05 9.20 -0.56
C LEU A 109 -2.53 10.65 -0.58
N GLY A 110 -1.74 11.60 -0.08
CA GLY A 110 -2.11 13.02 -0.14
C GLY A 110 -2.35 13.52 -1.57
N GLN A 111 -1.50 13.13 -2.53
CA GLN A 111 -1.69 13.49 -3.94
C GLN A 111 -2.88 12.74 -4.57
N LEU A 112 -3.13 11.49 -4.16
CA LEU A 112 -4.26 10.70 -4.63
C LEU A 112 -5.59 11.32 -4.17
N GLU A 113 -5.68 11.77 -2.91
CA GLU A 113 -6.84 12.47 -2.36
C GLU A 113 -7.13 13.78 -3.09
N GLU A 114 -6.10 14.57 -3.35
CA GLU A 114 -6.23 15.85 -4.07
C GLU A 114 -6.78 15.63 -5.49
N LYS A 115 -6.30 14.61 -6.20
CA LYS A 115 -6.66 14.35 -7.59
C LYS A 115 -8.01 13.66 -7.77
N LEU A 116 -8.41 12.78 -6.85
CA LEU A 116 -9.72 12.10 -6.91
C LEU A 116 -10.84 12.96 -6.31
N GLY A 117 -10.52 13.82 -5.36
CA GLY A 117 -11.50 14.64 -4.65
C GLY A 117 -12.34 13.85 -3.63
N ALA A 118 -13.20 14.57 -2.90
CA ALA A 118 -13.89 14.06 -1.71
C ALA A 118 -15.03 13.06 -1.98
N HIS A 119 -15.35 12.76 -3.24
CA HIS A 119 -16.46 11.87 -3.61
C HIS A 119 -16.06 10.39 -3.68
N PHE A 120 -14.76 10.11 -3.68
CA PHE A 120 -14.25 8.75 -3.70
C PHE A 120 -14.01 8.24 -2.28
N CYS A 121 -14.40 6.99 -2.06
CA CYS A 121 -14.03 6.23 -0.87
C CYS A 121 -13.40 4.94 -1.39
N ILE A 122 -12.07 4.91 -1.38
CA ILE A 122 -11.30 3.79 -1.94
C ILE A 122 -10.94 2.81 -0.82
N PRO A 123 -11.21 1.51 -1.00
CA PRO A 123 -10.65 0.48 -0.13
C PRO A 123 -9.13 0.46 -0.22
N LEU A 124 -8.45 0.61 0.92
CA LEU A 124 -6.99 0.54 1.04
C LEU A 124 -6.55 -0.71 1.78
N ALA A 125 -5.45 -1.29 1.31
CA ALA A 125 -4.71 -2.31 2.03
C ALA A 125 -3.20 -2.09 1.92
N GLU A 126 -2.48 -2.68 2.87
CA GLU A 126 -1.03 -2.63 2.94
C GLU A 126 -0.45 -3.97 2.45
N ALA A 127 0.60 -3.89 1.64
CA ALA A 127 1.45 -5.00 1.29
C ALA A 127 2.84 -4.79 1.91
N PHE A 128 3.50 -5.87 2.28
CA PHE A 128 4.89 -5.85 2.71
C PHE A 128 5.64 -6.95 2.00
N LEU A 129 6.51 -6.60 1.04
CA LEU A 129 7.33 -7.59 0.35
C LEU A 129 8.61 -7.84 1.13
N SER A 130 8.77 -9.07 1.59
CA SER A 130 9.86 -9.45 2.47
C SER A 130 10.68 -10.62 1.92
N ASN A 131 11.96 -10.66 2.31
CA ASN A 131 12.83 -11.84 2.19
C ASN A 131 13.03 -12.42 0.78
N LYS A 132 13.05 -11.57 -0.24
CA LYS A 132 13.38 -12.04 -1.60
C LYS A 132 14.86 -12.42 -1.71
N PRO A 133 15.18 -13.53 -2.40
CA PRO A 133 16.58 -13.94 -2.61
C PRO A 133 17.36 -12.94 -3.47
N HIS A 134 16.67 -12.23 -4.36
CA HIS A 134 17.26 -11.25 -5.26
C HIS A 134 16.35 -10.02 -5.38
N ALA A 135 16.94 -8.86 -5.66
CA ALA A 135 16.19 -7.67 -6.01
C ALA A 135 15.45 -7.90 -7.33
N THR A 136 14.15 -7.62 -7.34
CA THR A 136 13.27 -7.71 -8.50
C THR A 136 12.90 -6.31 -9.00
N ARG A 137 12.27 -6.21 -10.18
CA ARG A 137 11.78 -4.91 -10.65
C ARG A 137 10.51 -4.55 -9.88
N HIS A 138 10.32 -3.27 -9.60
CA HIS A 138 9.13 -2.81 -8.87
C HIS A 138 7.81 -3.16 -9.57
N SER A 139 7.79 -3.20 -10.91
CA SER A 139 6.63 -3.66 -11.68
C SER A 139 6.28 -5.12 -11.41
N ASP A 140 7.29 -5.97 -11.25
CA ASP A 140 7.11 -7.41 -10.99
C ASP A 140 6.53 -7.62 -9.58
N ASP A 141 6.97 -6.80 -8.63
CA ASP A 141 6.50 -6.79 -7.24
C ASP A 141 5.03 -6.39 -7.15
N ALA A 142 4.67 -5.28 -7.82
CA ALA A 142 3.29 -4.84 -7.91
C ALA A 142 2.41 -5.90 -8.61
N SER A 143 2.89 -6.54 -9.68
CA SER A 143 2.18 -7.61 -10.35
C SER A 143 1.93 -8.82 -9.44
N GLU A 144 2.93 -9.21 -8.65
CA GLU A 144 2.78 -10.31 -7.69
C GLU A 144 1.73 -9.98 -6.61
N ILE A 145 1.76 -8.76 -6.06
CA ILE A 145 0.74 -8.30 -5.12
C ILE A 145 -0.64 -8.38 -5.76
N ALA A 146 -0.82 -7.77 -6.94
CA ALA A 146 -2.12 -7.71 -7.60
C ALA A 146 -2.70 -9.11 -7.90
N ARG A 147 -1.83 -10.06 -8.24
CA ARG A 147 -2.22 -11.44 -8.56
C ARG A 147 -2.59 -12.24 -7.31
N SER A 148 -1.82 -12.11 -6.23
CA SER A 148 -1.90 -13.02 -5.07
C SER A 148 -2.65 -12.43 -3.87
N PHE A 149 -3.02 -11.14 -3.89
CA PHE A 149 -3.54 -10.43 -2.72
C PHE A 149 -4.68 -11.15 -1.97
N TRP A 150 -5.66 -11.66 -2.71
CA TRP A 150 -6.82 -12.32 -2.10
C TRP A 150 -6.52 -13.70 -1.51
N ASP A 151 -5.43 -14.34 -1.93
CA ASP A 151 -5.01 -15.66 -1.47
C ASP A 151 -4.10 -15.57 -0.23
N ILE A 152 -3.54 -14.39 0.07
CA ILE A 152 -2.70 -14.17 1.25
C ILE A 152 -3.57 -13.76 2.45
N THR A 153 -3.35 -14.45 3.56
CA THR A 153 -3.99 -14.15 4.83
C THR A 153 -3.43 -12.84 5.40
N PRO A 154 -4.27 -11.90 5.87
CA PRO A 154 -3.80 -10.69 6.52
C PRO A 154 -3.11 -10.99 7.85
N GLU A 155 -2.06 -10.24 8.15
CA GLU A 155 -1.36 -10.33 9.43
C GLU A 155 -2.19 -9.75 10.58
N SER A 156 -1.87 -10.22 11.79
CA SER A 156 -2.41 -9.65 13.02
C SER A 156 -1.55 -8.47 13.47
N PHE A 157 -2.21 -7.34 13.71
CA PHE A 157 -1.59 -6.19 14.34
C PHE A 157 -1.65 -6.32 15.87
N ASN A 158 -0.63 -5.78 16.53
CA ASN A 158 -0.70 -5.48 17.95
C ASN A 158 -1.70 -4.35 18.21
N ASP A 159 -2.34 -4.36 19.39
CA ASP A 159 -3.26 -3.30 19.80
C ASP A 159 -2.61 -1.91 19.80
N GLY A 160 -3.41 -0.90 19.47
CA GLY A 160 -2.99 0.51 19.43
C GLY A 160 -2.37 0.96 18.11
N CYS A 161 -2.55 0.19 17.02
CA CYS A 161 -2.21 0.67 15.69
C CYS A 161 -3.20 1.73 15.20
N GLU A 162 -2.70 2.73 14.49
CA GLU A 162 -3.45 3.85 13.94
C GLU A 162 -3.14 4.01 12.45
N PRO A 163 -4.10 4.42 11.61
CA PRO A 163 -3.81 4.73 10.22
C PRO A 163 -2.87 5.93 10.09
N ILE A 164 -2.08 5.96 9.02
CA ILE A 164 -1.12 7.06 8.76
C ILE A 164 -1.79 8.41 8.46
N LEU A 165 -3.05 8.40 8.03
CA LEU A 165 -3.84 9.60 7.72
C LEU A 165 -5.20 9.50 8.39
N LYS A 166 -5.68 10.63 8.92
CA LYS A 166 -7.03 10.74 9.53
C LYS A 166 -8.17 10.50 8.54
N SER A 167 -7.89 10.63 7.25
CA SER A 167 -8.82 10.40 6.15
C SER A 167 -8.98 8.91 5.81
N ILE A 168 -8.20 8.02 6.42
CA ILE A 168 -8.38 6.57 6.34
C ILE A 168 -9.27 6.12 7.48
N LYS A 169 -10.42 5.55 7.14
CA LYS A 169 -11.33 4.96 8.13
C LYS A 169 -10.85 3.54 8.48
N GLY A 170 -10.33 3.39 9.69
CA GLY A 170 -9.80 2.12 10.22
C GLY A 170 -8.33 1.88 9.85
N VAL A 171 -7.75 0.80 10.37
CA VAL A 171 -6.37 0.38 10.07
C VAL A 171 -6.39 -0.52 8.84
N PRO A 172 -5.72 -0.15 7.72
CA PRO A 172 -5.64 -1.01 6.54
C PRO A 172 -5.04 -2.37 6.87
N ALA A 173 -5.67 -3.44 6.37
CA ALA A 173 -5.14 -4.79 6.56
C ALA A 173 -3.79 -4.92 5.84
N LEU A 174 -2.78 -5.47 6.55
CA LEU A 174 -1.46 -5.76 5.99
C LEU A 174 -1.38 -7.23 5.58
N ARG A 175 -0.81 -7.48 4.41
CA ARG A 175 -0.45 -8.81 3.93
C ARG A 175 1.04 -8.85 3.63
N VAL A 176 1.71 -9.88 4.13
CA VAL A 176 3.14 -10.08 3.85
C VAL A 176 3.27 -11.01 2.66
N PHE A 177 3.97 -10.53 1.64
CA PHE A 177 4.25 -11.27 0.42
C PHE A 177 5.69 -11.73 0.46
N GLY A 178 5.90 -13.01 0.17
CA GLY A 178 7.14 -13.67 0.52
C GLY A 178 7.22 -13.85 2.04
N VAL A 179 6.76 -15.00 2.54
CA VAL A 179 7.02 -15.40 3.93
C VAL A 179 7.84 -16.69 3.89
N PRO A 180 8.85 -16.83 4.77
CA PRO A 180 9.97 -17.72 4.59
C PRO A 180 9.74 -19.09 5.27
N SER A 181 10.23 -20.14 4.62
CA SER A 181 10.75 -21.36 5.22
C SER A 181 11.48 -22.17 4.15
#